data_AF-A0A497L0R3-F1
#
_entry.id   AF-A0A497L0R3-F1
#
_cell.length_a   1.000
_cell.length_b   1.000
_cell.length_c   1.000
_cell.angle_alpha   90.00
_cell.angle_beta   90.00
_cell.angle_gamma   90.00
#
_symmetry.space_group_name_H-M   'P 1'
#
loop_
_entity.id
_entity.type
_entity.pdbx_description
1 polymer ?
#
loop_
_entity_poly.entity_id
_entity_poly.type
_entity_poly.pdbx_seq_one_letter_code
_entity_poly.pdbx_strand_id
1 'polypeptide(L)'
;MGSFDWEQFKQWVKNRFWYLLFQGAVTIAALILATYMTGGFKTPQTQQKYLYKTLPEVCYCSVCKSEINLKEYGLYGKHCREIEKCPKCGAGGYPLWRRRM
;
A
#
# COMPACT_ATOMS: atom_id res chain seq x y z
N MET A 1 11.73 35.40 -53.26
CA MET A 1 12.00 34.46 -52.16
C MET A 1 12.23 35.27 -50.91
N GLY A 2 11.26 35.28 -49.97
CA GLY A 2 11.37 36.06 -48.74
C GLY A 2 12.48 35.50 -47.86
N SER A 3 13.40 36.36 -47.43
CA SER A 3 14.42 36.01 -46.45
C SER A 3 13.73 35.66 -45.12
N PHE A 4 13.95 34.44 -44.63
CA PHE A 4 13.45 34.01 -43.34
C PHE A 4 14.14 34.83 -42.23
N ASP A 5 13.37 35.63 -41.49
CA ASP A 5 13.86 36.48 -40.42
C ASP A 5 14.23 35.65 -39.17
N TRP A 6 15.46 35.14 -39.19
CA TRP A 6 16.03 34.27 -38.17
C TRP A 6 16.02 34.89 -36.76
N GLU A 7 16.12 36.21 -36.65
CA GLU A 7 16.14 36.93 -35.38
C GLU A 7 14.75 36.96 -34.70
N GLN A 8 13.67 37.13 -35.47
CA GLN A 8 12.31 37.04 -34.93
C GLN A 8 11.98 35.62 -34.48
N PHE A 9 12.43 34.62 -35.24
CA PHE A 9 12.28 33.21 -34.87
C PHE A 9 13.00 32.88 -33.56
N LYS A 10 14.25 33.34 -33.37
CA LYS A 10 14.99 33.15 -32.10
C LYS A 10 14.29 33.80 -30.91
N GLN A 11 13.78 35.01 -31.05
CA GLN A 11 13.07 35.69 -29.96
C GLN A 11 11.78 34.95 -29.60
N TRP A 12 11.05 34.45 -30.59
CA TRP A 12 9.87 33.63 -30.37
C TRP A 12 10.21 32.31 -29.65
N VAL A 13 11.25 31.59 -30.09
CA VAL A 13 11.71 30.34 -29.45
C VAL A 13 12.18 30.61 -28.03
N LYS A 14 12.96 31.66 -27.80
CA LYS A 14 13.46 32.04 -26.47
C LYS A 14 12.29 32.33 -25.52
N ASN A 15 11.33 33.14 -25.93
CA ASN A 15 10.16 33.46 -25.10
C ASN A 15 9.29 32.24 -24.85
N ARG A 16 9.10 31.38 -25.87
CA ARG A 16 8.32 30.15 -25.71
C ARG A 16 9.00 29.14 -24.79
N PHE A 17 10.33 29.04 -24.86
CA PHE A 17 11.13 28.18 -23.99
C PHE A 17 11.09 28.64 -22.53
N TRP A 18 11.24 29.94 -22.28
CA TRP A 18 11.09 30.51 -20.94
C TRP A 18 9.69 30.31 -20.36
N TYR A 19 8.65 30.45 -21.18
CA TYR A 19 7.29 30.19 -20.75
C TYR A 19 7.07 28.73 -20.36
N LEU A 20 7.62 27.78 -21.12
CA LEU A 20 7.53 26.35 -20.80
C LEU A 20 8.30 25.98 -19.53
N LEU A 21 9.50 26.55 -19.34
CA LEU A 21 10.27 26.37 -18.10
C LEU A 21 9.55 26.95 -16.89
N PHE A 22 8.95 28.13 -17.04
CA PHE A 22 8.17 28.76 -15.97
C PHE A 22 6.94 27.93 -15.63
N GLN A 23 6.19 27.46 -16.62
CA GLN A 23 5.04 26.58 -16.39
C GLN A 23 5.46 25.29 -15.69
N GLY A 24 6.53 24.64 -16.13
CA GLY A 24 7.06 23.43 -15.50
C GLY A 24 7.50 23.64 -14.05
N ALA A 25 8.17 24.77 -13.77
CA ALA A 25 8.57 25.12 -12.41
C ALA A 25 7.36 25.36 -11.49
N VAL A 26 6.31 26.03 -11.99
CA VAL A 26 5.08 26.28 -11.23
C VAL A 26 4.33 24.97 -10.94
N THR A 27 4.22 24.04 -11.90
CA THR A 27 3.57 22.74 -11.66
C THR A 27 4.34 21.90 -10.63
N ILE A 28 5.67 21.85 -10.72
CA ILE A 28 6.50 21.13 -9.75
C ILE A 28 6.33 21.75 -8.35
N ALA A 29 6.38 23.07 -8.24
CA ALA A 29 6.19 23.77 -6.97
C ALA A 29 4.79 23.49 -6.37
N ALA A 30 3.74 23.49 -7.20
CA ALA A 30 2.39 23.17 -6.76
C ALA A 30 2.26 21.72 -6.27
N LEU A 31 2.91 20.76 -6.93
CA LEU A 31 2.95 19.36 -6.50
C LEU A 31 3.68 19.19 -5.17
N ILE A 32 4.83 19.84 -4.99
CA ILE A 32 5.57 19.81 -3.72
C ILE A 32 4.73 20.40 -2.60
N LEU A 33 4.10 21.56 -2.84
CA LEU A 33 3.23 22.21 -1.85
C LEU A 33 2.03 21.35 -1.49
N ALA A 34 1.40 20.70 -2.47
CA ALA A 34 0.32 19.75 -2.24
C ALA A 34 0.78 18.55 -1.40
N THR A 35 1.96 17.97 -1.67
CA THR A 35 2.50 16.86 -0.87
C THR A 35 2.85 17.26 0.57
N TYR A 36 3.23 18.51 0.78
CA TYR A 36 3.52 19.04 2.12
C TYR A 36 2.23 19.31 2.90
N MET A 37 1.22 19.91 2.26
CA MET A 37 -0.08 20.20 2.88
C MET A 37 -0.93 18.94 3.13
N THR A 38 -0.82 17.91 2.29
CA THR A 38 -1.59 16.66 2.45
C THR A 38 -0.94 15.65 3.41
N GLY A 39 0.15 16.03 4.09
CA GLY A 39 0.76 15.21 5.12
C GLY A 39 1.34 13.91 4.55
N GLY A 40 2.29 14.05 3.62
CA GLY A 40 3.12 12.95 3.16
C GLY A 40 2.42 11.99 2.20
N PHE A 41 3.20 11.44 1.28
CA PHE A 41 2.81 10.32 0.43
C PHE A 41 2.19 9.20 1.29
N LYS A 42 0.86 9.10 1.31
CA LYS A 42 0.20 7.83 1.58
C LYS A 42 0.48 6.97 0.35
N THR A 43 1.62 6.29 0.39
CA THR A 43 1.90 5.13 -0.44
C THR A 43 0.63 4.31 -0.57
N PRO A 44 0.23 3.86 -1.77
CA PRO A 44 -0.84 2.88 -1.85
C PRO A 44 -0.43 1.71 -0.97
N GLN A 45 -1.20 1.48 0.10
CA GLN A 45 -1.04 0.32 0.99
C GLN A 45 -1.46 -0.92 0.20
N THR A 46 -0.63 -1.29 -0.77
CA THR A 46 -0.70 -2.53 -1.50
C THR A 46 -0.33 -3.62 -0.51
N GLN A 47 -1.35 -4.32 -0.03
CA GLN A 47 -1.29 -5.60 0.66
C GLN A 47 -0.62 -5.53 2.04
N GLN A 48 -1.45 -5.54 3.09
CA GLN A 48 -1.10 -6.27 4.32
C GLN A 48 -0.93 -7.76 3.97
N LYS A 49 0.15 -8.10 3.28
CA LYS A 49 0.60 -9.46 3.08
C LYS A 49 1.01 -9.95 4.46
N TYR A 50 0.15 -10.79 5.03
CA TYR A 50 0.31 -11.63 6.19
C TYR A 50 1.68 -11.53 6.88
N LEU A 51 1.69 -11.28 8.20
CA LEU A 51 2.89 -11.17 9.05
C LEU A 51 3.86 -12.37 8.97
N TYR A 52 3.49 -13.43 8.26
CA TYR A 52 4.30 -14.63 8.12
C TYR A 52 4.11 -15.30 6.75
N LYS A 53 5.24 -15.74 6.17
CA LYS A 53 5.35 -16.38 4.85
C LYS A 53 4.87 -17.84 4.84
N THR A 54 4.83 -18.50 6.01
CA THR A 54 4.52 -19.93 6.14
C THR A 54 3.25 -20.18 6.94
N LEU A 55 2.33 -20.96 6.39
CA LEU A 55 1.09 -21.34 7.06
C LEU A 55 1.40 -22.12 8.35
N PRO A 56 0.78 -21.77 9.48
CA PRO A 56 0.95 -22.52 10.72
C PRO A 56 0.30 -23.91 10.59
N GLU A 57 0.85 -24.88 11.30
CA GLU A 57 0.21 -26.19 11.49
C GLU A 57 -0.70 -26.19 12.72
N VAL A 58 -0.38 -25.34 13.71
CA VAL A 58 -1.08 -25.23 15.00
C VAL A 58 -1.48 -23.79 15.27
N CYS A 59 -2.70 -23.60 15.76
CA CYS A 59 -3.22 -22.34 16.28
C CYS A 59 -3.62 -22.47 17.75
N TYR A 60 -3.60 -21.36 18.47
CA TYR A 60 -3.94 -21.24 19.88
C TYR A 60 -5.19 -20.40 20.03
N CYS A 61 -6.18 -20.87 20.79
CA CYS A 61 -7.34 -20.06 21.12
C CYS A 61 -7.04 -19.15 22.32
N SER A 62 -7.21 -17.84 22.15
CA SER A 62 -7.09 -16.85 23.23
C SER A 62 -8.15 -17.01 24.33
N VAL A 63 -9.29 -17.63 24.01
CA VAL A 63 -10.42 -17.79 24.94
C VAL A 63 -10.26 -19.04 25.80
N CYS A 64 -10.15 -20.22 25.19
CA CYS A 64 -10.03 -21.48 25.93
C CYS A 64 -8.60 -21.98 26.12
N LYS A 65 -7.59 -21.23 25.63
CA LYS A 65 -6.15 -21.56 25.72
C LYS A 65 -5.76 -22.91 25.11
N SER A 66 -6.64 -23.51 24.30
CA SER A 66 -6.40 -24.80 23.67
C SER A 66 -5.55 -24.68 22.43
N GLU A 67 -4.68 -25.66 22.22
CA GLU A 67 -3.94 -25.86 20.97
C GLU A 67 -4.82 -26.61 19.97
N ILE A 68 -4.85 -26.11 18.74
CA ILE A 68 -5.71 -26.60 17.65
C ILE A 68 -4.80 -26.91 16.48
N ASN A 69 -4.68 -28.20 16.18
CA ASN A 69 -3.99 -28.66 15.00
C ASN A 69 -4.89 -28.46 13.78
N LEU A 70 -4.49 -27.60 12.85
CA LEU A 70 -5.30 -27.26 11.68
C LEU A 70 -5.58 -28.47 10.79
N LYS A 71 -4.69 -29.46 10.78
CA LYS A 71 -4.84 -30.69 9.99
C LYS A 71 -5.97 -31.57 10.53
N GLU A 72 -6.09 -31.69 11.85
CA GLU A 72 -7.11 -32.54 12.50
C GLU A 72 -8.52 -31.98 12.29
N TYR A 73 -8.65 -30.66 12.24
CA TYR A 73 -9.94 -29.98 12.09
C TYR A 73 -10.29 -29.62 10.63
N GLY A 74 -9.51 -30.10 9.64
CA GLY A 74 -9.76 -29.79 8.23
C GLY A 74 -9.58 -28.31 7.86
N LEU A 75 -8.84 -27.56 8.67
CA LEU A 75 -8.54 -26.14 8.49
C LEU A 75 -7.13 -25.93 7.92
N TYR A 76 -6.52 -26.99 7.39
CA TYR A 76 -5.23 -26.96 6.71
C TYR A 76 -5.29 -25.99 5.51
N GLY A 77 -4.26 -25.19 5.33
CA GLY A 77 -4.25 -24.17 4.28
C GLY A 77 -4.82 -22.81 4.69
N LYS A 78 -5.34 -22.66 5.92
CA LYS A 78 -5.84 -21.38 6.44
C LYS A 78 -4.92 -20.75 7.47
N HIS A 79 -4.90 -19.43 7.48
CA HIS A 79 -4.25 -18.64 8.53
C HIS A 79 -5.10 -18.67 9.81
N CYS A 80 -4.49 -18.66 11.01
CA CYS A 80 -5.26 -18.64 12.27
C CYS A 80 -6.29 -17.50 12.33
N ARG A 81 -5.95 -16.35 11.72
CA ARG A 81 -6.82 -15.17 11.61
C ARG A 81 -7.97 -15.31 10.60
N GLU A 82 -7.96 -16.30 9.73
CA GLU A 82 -9.07 -16.56 8.80
C GLU A 82 -10.15 -17.44 9.44
N ILE A 83 -9.85 -18.02 10.61
CA ILE A 83 -10.76 -18.93 11.29
C ILE A 83 -11.57 -18.11 12.28
N GLU A 84 -12.81 -17.83 11.90
CA GLU A 84 -13.73 -16.99 12.68
C GLU A 84 -14.09 -17.61 14.03
N LYS A 85 -14.18 -18.95 14.09
CA LYS A 85 -14.66 -19.70 15.26
C LYS A 85 -13.65 -20.74 15.74
N CYS A 86 -13.45 -20.80 17.05
CA CYS A 86 -12.67 -21.87 17.68
C CYS A 86 -13.43 -23.20 17.61
N PRO A 87 -12.88 -24.26 16.99
CA PRO A 87 -13.56 -25.56 16.88
C PRO A 87 -13.69 -26.30 18.22
N LYS A 88 -12.91 -25.92 19.26
CA LYS A 88 -12.97 -26.55 20.59
C LYS A 88 -14.00 -25.91 21.51
N CYS A 89 -14.08 -24.59 21.56
CA CYS A 89 -14.96 -23.86 22.50
C CYS A 89 -16.09 -23.07 21.83
N GLY A 90 -16.13 -23.00 20.50
CA GLY A 90 -17.14 -22.25 19.76
C GLY A 90 -16.99 -20.73 19.82
N ALA A 91 -15.96 -20.20 20.51
CA ALA A 91 -15.70 -18.77 20.56
C ALA A 91 -15.58 -18.19 19.15
N GLY A 92 -16.35 -17.14 18.84
CA GLY A 92 -16.29 -16.40 17.58
C GLY A 92 -15.34 -15.21 17.64
N GLY A 93 -15.27 -14.44 16.55
CA GLY A 93 -14.51 -13.18 16.51
C GLY A 93 -13.01 -13.36 16.30
N TYR A 94 -12.60 -14.37 15.53
CA TYR A 94 -11.19 -14.66 15.22
C TYR A 94 -10.31 -14.87 16.47
N PRO A 95 -10.70 -15.79 17.38
CA PRO A 95 -10.01 -15.95 18.66
C PRO A 95 -8.67 -16.70 18.53
N LEU A 96 -8.27 -17.09 17.31
CA LEU A 96 -7.16 -17.99 17.04
C LEU A 96 -5.88 -17.23 16.64
N TRP A 97 -4.79 -17.57 17.31
CA TRP A 97 -3.49 -16.93 17.20
C TRP A 97 -2.40 -17.98 16.97
N ARG A 98 -1.31 -17.59 16.30
CA ARG A 98 -0.21 -18.53 16.03
C ARG A 98 0.62 -18.87 17.28
N ARG A 99 0.66 -17.97 18.27
CA ARG A 99 1.39 -18.17 19.52
C ARG A 99 0.41 -18.09 20.68
N ARG A 100 0.77 -18.77 21.77
CA ARG A 100 0.13 -18.61 23.08
C ARG A 100 0.34 -17.16 23.52
N MET A 101 -0.76 -16.44 23.74
CA MET A 101 -0.77 -15.12 24.40
C MET A 101 -0.94 -15.30 25.91
#